data_AF-A0A2E8X7W8-F1
#
_entry.id   AF-A0A2E8X7W8-F1
#
_cell.length_a   1.000
_cell.length_b   1.000
_cell.length_c   1.000
_cell.angle_alpha   90.00
_cell.angle_beta   90.00
_cell.angle_gamma   90.00
#
_symmetry.space_group_name_H-M   'P 1'
#
loop_
_entity.id
_entity.type
_entity.pdbx_description
1 polymer ?
#
loop_
_entity_poly.entity_id
_entity_poly.type
_entity_poly.pdbx_seq_one_letter_code
_entity_poly.pdbx_strand_id
1 'polypeptide(L)'
;MKVAYILNTPNAANYKVGTMILPQLEESRHGVDVLGIFFFDDNTYMLRKGDPKGERLAAIAKEKGILLMMCDQCAIQRELATGEAGSAEPNGTVDGVTIGCFPDLYAALAPNPPDQVISL
;
A
#
# COMPACT_ATOMS: atom_id res chain seq x y z
N MET A 1 -0.96 11.32 15.45
CA MET A 1 0.07 10.26 15.49
C MET A 1 0.14 9.67 14.10
N LYS A 2 1.34 9.53 13.56
CA LYS A 2 1.61 9.10 12.19
C LYS A 2 2.02 7.64 12.16
N VAL A 3 1.44 6.86 11.26
CA VAL A 3 1.74 5.43 11.15
C VAL A 3 2.07 5.02 9.72
N ALA A 4 2.88 3.99 9.57
CA ALA A 4 3.03 3.24 8.33
C ALA A 4 2.68 1.77 8.55
N TYR A 5 1.94 1.17 7.63
CA TYR A 5 1.52 -0.23 7.71
C TYR A 5 2.39 -1.13 6.84
N ILE A 6 2.82 -2.26 7.38
CA ILE A 6 3.51 -3.33 6.64
C ILE A 6 2.58 -4.55 6.61
N LEU A 7 2.07 -4.90 5.44
CA LEU A 7 1.13 -6.02 5.30
C LEU A 7 1.89 -7.31 5.01
N ASN A 8 2.34 -7.99 6.07
CA ASN A 8 3.16 -9.20 5.99
C ASN A 8 2.44 -10.47 6.48
N THR A 9 1.18 -10.38 6.92
CA THR A 9 0.36 -11.56 7.17
C THR A 9 -0.59 -11.87 6.01
N PRO A 10 -0.99 -13.15 5.83
CA PRO A 10 -1.94 -13.53 4.80
C PRO A 10 -3.26 -12.76 4.90
N ASN A 11 -3.76 -12.29 3.76
CA ASN A 11 -5.06 -11.62 3.62
C ASN A 11 -5.21 -10.30 4.43
N ALA A 12 -4.12 -9.71 4.93
CA ALA A 12 -4.16 -8.45 5.67
C ALA A 12 -4.72 -7.28 4.83
N ALA A 13 -4.38 -7.22 3.54
CA ALA A 13 -4.93 -6.20 2.64
C ALA A 13 -6.45 -6.33 2.53
N ASN A 14 -6.95 -7.48 2.09
CA ASN A 14 -8.38 -7.61 1.81
C ASN A 14 -9.25 -7.64 3.08
N TYR A 15 -8.76 -8.18 4.20
CA TYR A 15 -9.46 -8.18 5.49
C TYR A 15 -9.17 -6.91 6.32
N LYS A 16 -7.99 -6.80 6.94
CA LYS A 16 -7.70 -5.71 7.90
C LYS A 16 -7.76 -4.34 7.22
N VAL A 17 -7.16 -4.17 6.05
CA VAL A 17 -7.25 -2.88 5.33
C VAL A 17 -8.64 -2.72 4.71
N GLY A 18 -9.07 -3.64 3.88
CA GLY A 18 -10.25 -3.50 3.04
C GLY A 18 -11.60 -3.52 3.78
N THR A 19 -11.71 -4.17 4.94
CA THR A 19 -12.97 -4.22 5.72
C THR A 19 -12.91 -3.43 7.03
N MET A 20 -11.75 -2.95 7.47
CA MET A 20 -11.63 -2.20 8.72
C MET A 20 -11.01 -0.82 8.52
N ILE A 21 -9.76 -0.74 8.05
CA ILE A 21 -9.04 0.55 7.95
C ILE A 21 -9.63 1.44 6.86
N LEU A 22 -9.93 0.90 5.67
CA LEU A 22 -10.46 1.68 4.54
C LEU A 22 -11.77 2.40 4.89
N PRO A 23 -12.83 1.73 5.41
CA PRO A 23 -14.03 2.44 5.87
C PRO A 23 -13.74 3.50 6.93
N GLN A 24 -12.80 3.25 7.85
CA GLN A 24 -12.42 4.22 8.88
C GLN A 24 -11.72 5.46 8.29
N LEU A 25 -10.92 5.29 7.23
CA LEU A 25 -10.28 6.39 6.51
C LEU A 25 -11.30 7.22 5.74
N GLU A 26 -12.23 6.57 5.04
CA GLU A 26 -13.33 7.22 4.30
C GLU A 26 -14.24 8.01 5.25
N GLU A 27 -14.59 7.43 6.40
CA GLU A 27 -15.42 8.06 7.43
C GLU A 27 -14.63 9.05 8.32
N SER A 28 -13.34 9.27 8.03
CA SER A 28 -12.46 10.17 8.78
C SER A 28 -12.43 9.90 10.30
N ARG A 29 -12.55 8.63 10.71
CA ARG A 29 -12.58 8.19 12.11
C ARG A 29 -11.45 7.21 12.50
N HIS A 30 -10.47 7.00 11.62
CA HIS A 30 -9.36 6.10 11.89
C HIS A 30 -8.49 6.55 13.08
N GLY A 31 -8.41 7.86 13.33
CA GLY A 31 -7.80 8.43 14.54
C GLY A 31 -6.27 8.58 14.49
N VAL A 32 -5.64 8.18 13.39
CA VAL A 32 -4.21 8.36 13.12
C VAL A 32 -3.98 8.77 11.66
N ASP A 33 -2.84 9.42 11.41
CA ASP A 33 -2.42 9.82 10.07
C ASP A 33 -1.64 8.67 9.43
N VAL A 34 -2.24 8.01 8.44
CA VAL A 34 -1.57 6.92 7.71
C VAL A 34 -0.69 7.52 6.63
N LEU A 35 0.63 7.34 6.73
CA LEU A 35 1.57 7.89 5.77
C LEU A 35 1.85 6.95 4.59
N GLY A 36 1.74 5.64 4.83
CA GLY A 36 2.01 4.66 3.81
C GLY A 36 1.57 3.25 4.20
N ILE A 37 1.34 2.43 3.18
CA ILE A 37 0.99 1.02 3.30
C ILE A 37 1.88 0.24 2.32
N PHE A 38 2.66 -0.70 2.84
CA PHE A 38 3.55 -1.56 2.05
C PHE A 38 2.99 -2.98 1.97
N PHE A 39 2.78 -3.47 0.74
CA PHE A 39 2.09 -4.71 0.45
C PHE A 39 3.08 -5.82 0.06
N PHE A 40 3.04 -6.95 0.79
CA PHE A 40 3.82 -8.16 0.50
C PHE A 40 2.93 -9.31 0.04
N ASP A 41 3.53 -10.27 -0.66
CA ASP A 41 2.88 -11.49 -1.12
C ASP A 41 1.54 -11.21 -1.81
N ASP A 42 0.51 -12.00 -1.51
CA ASP A 42 -0.82 -11.90 -2.11
C ASP A 42 -1.59 -10.65 -1.67
N ASN A 43 -1.11 -9.89 -0.68
CA ASN A 43 -1.74 -8.62 -0.32
C ASN A 43 -1.71 -7.63 -1.49
N THR A 44 -0.72 -7.76 -2.38
CA THR A 44 -0.59 -6.98 -3.63
C THR A 44 -1.80 -7.11 -4.56
N TYR A 45 -2.51 -8.25 -4.56
CA TYR A 45 -3.66 -8.45 -5.45
C TYR A 45 -4.83 -7.49 -5.20
N MET A 46 -4.94 -6.93 -4.00
CA MET A 46 -5.96 -5.91 -3.74
C MET A 46 -5.72 -4.64 -4.55
N LEU A 47 -4.49 -4.38 -5.00
CA LEU A 47 -4.11 -3.20 -5.78
C LEU A 47 -4.16 -3.44 -7.30
N ARG A 48 -4.66 -4.58 -7.78
CA ARG A 48 -4.91 -4.79 -9.21
C ARG A 48 -6.03 -3.87 -9.69
N LYS A 49 -5.92 -3.41 -10.93
CA LYS A 49 -6.94 -2.60 -11.58
C LYS A 49 -8.29 -3.31 -11.57
N GLY A 50 -9.35 -2.59 -11.21
CA GLY A 50 -10.71 -3.12 -11.12
C GLY A 50 -11.03 -3.85 -9.82
N ASP A 51 -10.11 -3.95 -8.84
CA ASP A 51 -10.46 -4.47 -7.52
C ASP A 51 -11.32 -3.45 -6.74
N PRO A 52 -12.55 -3.80 -6.29
CA PRO A 52 -13.45 -2.83 -5.67
C PRO A 52 -12.88 -2.15 -4.40
N LYS A 53 -12.03 -2.85 -3.63
CA LYS A 53 -11.40 -2.30 -2.44
C LYS A 53 -10.13 -1.54 -2.80
N GLY A 54 -9.36 -2.04 -3.76
CA GLY A 54 -8.21 -1.36 -4.32
C GLY A 54 -8.52 0.03 -4.84
N GLU A 55 -9.55 0.16 -5.68
CA GLU A 55 -9.94 1.43 -6.30
C GLU A 55 -10.34 2.47 -5.25
N ARG A 56 -11.08 2.05 -4.22
CA ARG A 56 -11.45 2.90 -3.08
C ARG A 56 -10.24 3.31 -2.26
N LEU A 57 -9.33 2.37 -2.00
CA LEU A 57 -8.10 2.66 -1.28
C LEU A 57 -7.22 3.64 -2.05
N ALA A 58 -7.08 3.49 -3.36
CA ALA A 58 -6.34 4.41 -4.22
C ALA A 58 -6.93 5.84 -4.18
N ALA A 59 -8.27 5.95 -4.23
CA ALA A 59 -8.94 7.24 -4.16
C ALA A 59 -8.66 7.96 -2.82
N ILE A 60 -8.84 7.27 -1.68
CA ILE A 60 -8.60 7.87 -0.37
C ILE A 60 -7.10 8.12 -0.13
N ALA A 61 -6.22 7.27 -0.65
CA ALA A 61 -4.78 7.45 -0.58
C ALA A 61 -4.33 8.71 -1.32
N LYS A 62 -4.88 8.95 -2.53
CA LYS A 62 -4.63 10.18 -3.29
C LYS A 62 -5.12 11.42 -2.56
N GLU A 63 -6.31 11.38 -1.96
CA GLU A 63 -6.86 12.49 -1.17
C GLU A 63 -5.97 12.84 0.03
N LYS A 64 -5.53 11.81 0.77
CA LYS A 64 -4.84 11.99 2.05
C LYS A 64 -3.31 11.95 1.95
N GLY A 65 -2.76 11.77 0.74
CA GLY A 65 -1.32 11.67 0.51
C GLY A 65 -0.69 10.39 1.09
N ILE A 66 -1.41 9.28 1.07
CA ILE A 66 -0.94 7.97 1.58
C ILE A 66 -0.12 7.28 0.49
N LEU A 67 1.11 6.89 0.80
CA LEU A 67 1.91 6.05 -0.08
C LEU A 67 1.31 4.64 -0.19
N LEU A 68 1.01 4.17 -1.40
CA LEU A 68 0.72 2.77 -1.68
C LEU A 68 1.92 2.15 -2.39
N MET A 69 2.57 1.18 -1.75
CA MET A 69 3.75 0.52 -2.30
C MET A 69 3.58 -0.99 -2.34
N MET A 70 3.93 -1.64 -3.45
CA MET A 70 4.05 -3.10 -3.53
C MET A 70 5.51 -3.52 -3.53
N CYS A 71 5.82 -4.61 -2.83
CA CYS A 71 7.13 -5.24 -2.92
C CYS A 71 7.42 -5.62 -4.37
N ASP A 72 8.57 -5.21 -4.89
CA ASP A 72 8.98 -5.42 -6.27
C ASP A 72 8.94 -6.89 -6.70
N GLN A 73 9.56 -7.78 -5.92
CA GLN A 73 9.57 -9.22 -6.20
C GLN A 73 8.17 -9.81 -6.14
N CYS A 74 7.35 -9.40 -5.16
CA CYS A 74 5.99 -9.90 -5.02
C CYS A 74 5.10 -9.47 -6.19
N ALA A 75 5.24 -8.21 -6.64
CA ALA A 75 4.48 -7.64 -7.75
C ALA A 75 4.89 -8.26 -9.10
N ILE A 76 6.19 -8.42 -9.36
CA ILE A 76 6.70 -9.08 -10.57
C ILE A 76 6.19 -10.52 -10.64
N GLN A 77 6.32 -11.30 -9.57
CA GLN A 77 5.87 -12.69 -9.52
C GLN A 77 4.36 -12.85 -9.79
N ARG A 78 3.58 -11.79 -9.51
CA ARG A 78 2.12 -11.78 -9.67
C ARG A 78 1.64 -11.05 -10.91
N GLU A 79 2.57 -10.69 -11.80
CA GLU A 79 2.30 -9.96 -13.05
C GLU A 79 1.70 -8.55 -12.84
N LEU A 80 1.86 -8.00 -11.63
CA LEU A 80 1.42 -6.65 -11.24
C LEU A 80 2.51 -5.58 -11.43
N ALA A 81 3.67 -5.99 -11.90
CA ALA A 81 4.74 -5.10 -12.31
C ALA A 81 5.48 -5.68 -13.53
N THR A 82 6.09 -4.80 -14.33
CA THR A 82 7.04 -5.18 -15.39
C THR A 82 8.44 -4.67 -15.06
N GLY A 83 9.46 -5.25 -15.66
CA GLY A 83 10.86 -4.90 -15.40
C GLY A 83 11.53 -5.85 -14.39
N GLU A 84 12.54 -5.34 -13.69
CA GLU A 84 13.36 -6.10 -12.74
C GLU A 84 13.30 -5.48 -11.34
N ALA A 85 13.61 -6.26 -10.31
CA ALA A 85 13.69 -5.77 -8.93
C ALA A 85 14.62 -4.56 -8.82
N GLY A 86 14.18 -3.52 -8.11
CA GLY A 86 14.86 -2.22 -8.02
C GLY A 86 14.60 -1.23 -9.18
N SER A 87 13.95 -1.66 -10.28
CA SER A 87 13.56 -0.76 -11.38
C SER A 87 12.24 -1.19 -12.04
N ALA A 88 11.36 -1.82 -11.25
CA ALA A 88 10.08 -2.33 -11.73
C ALA A 88 9.03 -1.22 -11.76
N GLU A 89 8.14 -1.29 -12.73
CA GLU A 89 7.05 -0.33 -12.92
C GLU A 89 5.69 -1.00 -12.74
N PRO A 90 4.69 -0.33 -12.15
CA PRO A 90 3.35 -0.90 -11.98
C PRO A 90 2.74 -1.36 -13.30
N ASN A 91 2.10 -2.53 -13.30
CA ASN A 91 1.43 -3.10 -14.46
C ASN A 91 0.04 -3.61 -14.08
N GLY A 92 -1.01 -3.07 -14.72
CA GLY A 92 -2.38 -3.50 -14.44
C GLY A 92 -2.84 -3.24 -13.00
N THR A 93 -2.35 -2.16 -12.38
CA THR A 93 -2.67 -1.77 -10.99
C THR A 93 -3.65 -0.60 -10.94
N VAL A 94 -4.19 -0.32 -9.76
CA VAL A 94 -4.91 0.92 -9.49
C VAL A 94 -3.96 2.13 -9.53
N ASP A 95 -4.52 3.33 -9.70
CA ASP A 95 -3.76 4.57 -9.82
C ASP A 95 -2.97 4.88 -8.53
N GLY A 96 -1.78 5.47 -8.68
CA GLY A 96 -0.97 5.96 -7.54
C GLY A 96 -0.20 4.89 -6.77
N VAL A 97 -0.24 3.63 -7.23
CA VAL A 97 0.60 2.56 -6.68
C VAL A 97 2.04 2.73 -7.15
N THR A 98 2.97 2.50 -6.25
CA THR A 98 4.42 2.44 -6.51
C THR A 98 4.92 1.02 -6.33
N ILE A 99 6.01 0.68 -7.01
CA ILE A 99 6.73 -0.58 -6.82
C ILE A 99 8.07 -0.25 -6.16
N GLY A 100 8.49 -1.04 -5.18
CA GLY A 100 9.77 -0.80 -4.53
C GLY A 100 10.10 -1.81 -3.44
N CYS A 101 11.24 -1.56 -2.78
CA CYS A 101 11.74 -2.33 -1.67
C CYS A 101 11.88 -1.43 -0.42
N PHE A 102 12.44 -1.96 0.67
CA PHE A 102 12.62 -1.21 1.91
C PHE A 102 13.42 0.09 1.77
N PRO A 103 14.53 0.16 0.99
CA PRO A 103 15.23 1.42 0.78
C PRO A 103 14.33 2.51 0.17
N ASP A 104 13.46 2.14 -0.77
CA ASP A 104 12.52 3.06 -1.41
C ASP A 104 11.44 3.53 -0.44
N LEU A 105 10.92 2.61 0.41
CA LEU A 105 10.01 2.97 1.48
C LEU A 105 10.64 3.99 2.44
N TYR A 106 11.88 3.75 2.86
CA TYR A 106 12.58 4.67 3.74
C TYR A 106 12.82 6.02 3.09
N ALA A 107 13.24 6.04 1.83
CA ALA A 107 13.42 7.28 1.08
C ALA A 107 12.11 8.07 0.94
N ALA A 108 11.00 7.39 0.62
CA ALA A 108 9.69 8.00 0.45
C ALA A 108 9.14 8.59 1.76
N LEU A 109 9.37 7.92 2.90
CA LEU A 109 8.86 8.35 4.19
C LEU A 109 9.83 9.27 4.97
N ALA A 110 11.11 9.35 4.60
CA ALA A 110 12.11 10.15 5.31
C ALA A 110 11.75 11.64 5.47
N PRO A 111 11.13 12.33 4.49
CA PRO A 111 10.73 13.73 4.65
C PRO A 111 9.64 13.96 5.69
N ASN A 112 8.83 12.92 5.98
CA ASN A 112 7.79 12.94 6.99
C ASN A 112 7.73 11.57 7.67
N PRO A 113 8.62 11.27 8.63
CA PRO A 113 8.74 9.93 9.18
C PRO A 113 7.50 9.55 10.02
N PRO A 114 7.08 8.28 10.03
CA PRO A 114 6.02 7.80 10.91
C PRO A 114 6.50 7.75 12.37
N ASP A 115 5.57 7.92 13.32
CA ASP A 115 5.82 7.70 14.74
C ASP A 115 5.89 6.20 15.07
N GLN A 116 5.13 5.37 14.32
CA GLN A 116 5.14 3.92 14.44
C GLN A 116 5.05 3.21 13.08
N VAL A 117 5.73 2.06 12.98
CA VAL A 117 5.56 1.10 11.89
C VAL A 117 4.81 -0.11 12.44
N ILE A 118 3.62 -0.38 11.91
CA ILE A 118 2.73 -1.44 12.40
C ILE A 118 2.69 -2.57 11.37
N SER A 119 3.13 -3.76 11.77
CA SER A 119 3.01 -4.96 10.93
C SER A 119 1.62 -5.58 11.11
N LEU A 120 0.95 -5.85 9.99
CA LEU A 120 -0.40 -6.39 9.93
C LEU A 120 -0.44 -7.76 9.29
#